data_AF-A0A7C1K750-F1
#
_entry.id   AF-A0A7C1K750-F1
#
_cell.length_a   1.000
_cell.length_b   1.000
_cell.length_c   1.000
_cell.angle_alpha   90.00
_cell.angle_beta   90.00
_cell.angle_gamma   90.00
#
_symmetry.space_group_name_H-M   'P 1'
#
loop_
_entity.id
_entity.type
_entity.pdbx_description
1 polymer ?
#
loop_
_entity_poly.entity_id
_entity_poly.type
_entity_poly.pdbx_seq_one_letter_code
_entity_poly.pdbx_strand_id
1 'polypeptide(L)' 'MQLTPMMQQYKEIKQQYPDALLFFHLGDFYELFFEDAVVAARILEI' A
#
# COMPACT_ATOMS: atom_id res chain seq x y z
N MET A 1 7.90 -15.04 -9.58
CA MET A 1 7.15 -14.81 -8.34
C MET A 1 5.80 -14.22 -8.70
N GLN A 2 4.69 -14.91 -8.40
CA GLN A 2 3.35 -14.34 -8.58
C GLN A 2 3.05 -13.40 -7.41
N LEU A 3 2.45 -12.25 -7.70
CA LEU A 3 1.94 -11.35 -6.67
C LEU A 3 0.78 -12.03 -5.95
N THR A 4 0.67 -11.80 -4.64
CA THR A 4 -0.52 -12.23 -3.90
C THR A 4 -1.75 -11.51 -4.46
N PRO A 5 -2.97 -12.09 -4.35
CA PRO A 5 -4.19 -11.44 -4.81
C PRO A 5 -4.36 -10.02 -4.26
N MET A 6 -3.97 -9.79 -3.01
CA MET A 6 -4.00 -8.47 -2.38
C MET A 6 -3.02 -7.48 -3.04
N MET A 7 -1.80 -7.91 -3.37
CA MET A 7 -0.84 -7.06 -4.07
C MET A 7 -1.27 -6.74 -5.51
N GLN A 8 -2.05 -7.62 -6.15
CA GLN A 8 -2.66 -7.33 -7.46
C GLN A 8 -3.72 -6.23 -7.30
N GLN A 9 -4.61 -6.35 -6.32
CA GLN A 9 -5.61 -5.33 -6.01
C GLN A 9 -4.97 -3.98 -5.65
N TYR A 10 -3.89 -3.98 -4.85
CA TYR A 10 -3.12 -2.78 -4.56
C TYR A 10 -2.66 -2.08 -5.84
N LYS A 11 -2.08 -2.83 -6.79
CA LYS A 11 -1.61 -2.23 -8.06
C LYS A 11 -2.74 -1.68 -8.90
N GLU A 12 -3.85 -2.39 -9.00
CA GLU A 12 -5.03 -1.94 -9.77
C GLU A 12 -5.63 -0.65 -9.20
N ILE A 13 -5.73 -0.55 -7.87
CA ILE A 13 -6.25 0.65 -7.21
C ILE A 13 -5.23 1.80 -7.31
N LYS A 14 -3.93 1.51 -7.14
CA LYS A 14 -2.86 2.52 -7.23
C LYS A 14 -2.76 3.11 -8.63
N GLN A 15 -3.04 2.35 -9.68
CA GLN A 15 -3.11 2.87 -11.05
C GLN A 15 -4.24 3.90 -11.23
N GLN A 16 -5.33 3.78 -10.48
CA GLN A 16 -6.43 4.75 -10.51
C GLN A 16 -6.13 5.98 -9.64
N TYR A 17 -5.30 5.82 -8.60
CA TYR A 17 -4.93 6.86 -7.64
C TYR A 17 -3.41 6.93 -7.44
N PRO A 18 -2.63 7.34 -8.46
CA PRO A 18 -1.17 7.26 -8.42
C PRO A 18 -0.56 8.13 -7.31
N ASP A 19 -1.20 9.25 -6.96
CA ASP A 19 -0.70 10.22 -5.98
C ASP A 19 -1.20 9.98 -4.56
N ALA A 20 -2.05 8.96 -4.33
CA ALA A 20 -2.64 8.67 -3.02
C ALA A 20 -1.89 7.55 -2.28
N LEU A 21 -1.71 7.68 -0.97
CA LEU A 21 -1.26 6.57 -0.12
C LEU A 21 -2.41 5.60 0.13
N LEU A 22 -2.22 4.32 -0.21
CA LEU A 22 -3.26 3.31 -0.02
C LEU A 22 -3.04 2.50 1.27
N PHE A 23 -3.87 2.79 2.27
CA PHE A 23 -3.91 2.03 3.51
C PHE A 23 -4.81 0.80 3.35
N PHE A 24 -4.23 -0.39 3.45
CA PHE A 24 -4.96 -1.66 3.41
C PHE A 24 -5.28 -2.12 4.82
N HIS A 25 -6.56 -2.27 5.13
CA HIS A 25 -6.99 -2.76 6.43
C HIS A 25 -6.73 -4.27 6.53
N LEU A 26 -5.84 -4.65 7.45
CA LEU A 26 -5.42 -6.02 7.67
C LEU A 26 -5.53 -6.36 9.16
N GLY A 27 -6.68 -6.90 9.56
CA GLY A 27 -6.97 -7.24 10.95
C GLY A 27 -7.08 -5.97 11.80
N ASP A 28 -6.19 -5.82 12.78
CA ASP A 28 -6.19 -4.69 13.71
C ASP A 28 -5.36 -3.49 13.21
N PHE A 29 -4.68 -3.62 12.07
CA PHE A 29 -3.74 -2.63 11.56
C PHE A 29 -4.05 -2.23 10.12
N TYR A 30 -3.44 -1.11 9.71
CA TYR A 30 -3.35 -0.76 8.30
C TYR A 30 -1.94 -1.02 7.80
N GLU A 31 -1.84 -1.71 6.68
CA GLU A 31 -0.58 -1.92 5.97
C GLU A 31 -0.52 -1.07 4.71
N LEU A 32 0.66 -0.54 4.43
CA LEU A 32 1.00 0.11 3.17
C LEU A 32 2.01 -0.78 2.45
N PHE A 33 1.95 -0.82 1.13
CA PHE A 33 2.82 -1.67 0.33
C PHE A 33 3.75 -0.85 -0.56
N PHE A 34 4.88 -1.45 -0.95
CA PHE A 34 5.83 -0.89 -1.91
C PHE A 34 6.30 0.53 -1.57
N GLU A 35 6.18 1.47 -2.51
CA GLU A 35 6.63 2.85 -2.35
C GLU A 35 5.80 3.62 -1.31
N ASP A 36 4.50 3.31 -1.18
CA ASP A 36 3.66 3.94 -0.17
C ASP A 36 4.16 3.64 1.25
N ALA A 37 4.71 2.44 1.47
CA ALA A 37 5.31 2.09 2.76
C ALA A 37 6.56 2.93 3.05
N VAL A 38 7.43 3.14 2.07
CA VAL A 38 8.66 3.94 2.23
C VAL A 38 8.32 5.41 2.48
N VAL A 39 7.36 5.95 1.74
CA VAL A 39 6.88 7.32 1.90
C VAL A 39 6.24 7.51 3.28
N ALA A 40 5.38 6.59 3.69
CA ALA A 40 4.73 6.65 5.00
C ALA A 40 5.73 6.50 6.15
N ALA A 41 6.70 5.59 6.06
CA ALA A 41 7.76 5.43 7.06
C ALA A 41 8.51 6.76 7.30
N ARG A 42 8.83 7.48 6.22
CA ARG A 42 9.50 8.78 6.31
C ARG A 42 8.63 9.89 6.90
N ILE A 43 7.35 9.93 6.55
CA ILE A 43 6.43 11.02 6.94
C ILE A 43 5.90 10.80 8.37
N LEU A 44 5.59 9.55 8.71
CA LEU A 44 4.95 9.16 9.96
C LEU A 44 5.97 8.71 11.03
N GLU A 45 7.26 8.63 10.67
CA GLU A 45 8.34 8.15 11.55
C GLU A 45 8.10 6.73 12.10
N ILE A 46 7.65 5.82 11.21
CA ILE A 46 7.34 4.41 11.51
C ILE A 46 8.21 3.42 10.74
#